data_AF-A0A091CA99-F1
#
_entry.id   AF-A0A091CA99-F1
#
_cell.length_a   1.000
_cell.length_b   1.000
_cell.length_c   1.000
_cell.angle_alpha   90.00
_cell.angle_beta   90.00
_cell.angle_gamma   90.00
#
_symmetry.space_group_name_H-M   'P 1'
#
loop_
_entity.id
_entity.type
_entity.pdbx_description
1 polymer ?
#
loop_
_entity_poly.entity_id
_entity_poly.type
_entity_poly.pdbx_seq_one_letter_code
_entity_poly.pdbx_strand_id
1 'polypeptide(L)'
;MNTAAIYHRPTSEFAYLYEKDTLHLRLRTAKDDVSSVELIWQDPYLVEKRQETKTMVKGLSTELHDYWFVTLKAPFHRLSYAFAITATDQLQVFYGDQGLFPFSEELQSSANLYFRFPYFHEIDRFKAPSWVKETVWYQIFPERFANGDKRNDPENTLPWGSKTPGRQDFFGGDLQGIIDHLDYLVDLGINGIYLCPIFKAYSNHKYDTIDYKQIDPAFGDEKVFKRLVEKCHQNGIKVMLDAVFNHMGDQSPQWQDVLAKGKESKYADWFHIHEFPPSFKASDNFEEAYDMTYETFAFTPHMPKLNTANSEVQNYLLETAKYWIEHFDIDAWRLDVANEVDHSFWKKFRQVCDESKKRFLYFRRSLAFISSLVIRG
;
A
#
# COMPACT_ATOMS: atom_id res chain seq x y z
N MET A 1 -32.36 -1.52 -21.93
CA MET A 1 -31.50 -1.05 -20.82
C MET A 1 -31.51 -2.01 -19.64
N ASN A 2 -30.36 -2.59 -19.30
CA ASN A 2 -30.12 -3.34 -18.07
C ASN A 2 -29.78 -2.38 -16.92
N THR A 3 -30.82 -1.91 -16.23
CA THR A 3 -30.70 -0.93 -15.14
C THR A 3 -29.90 -1.44 -13.93
N ALA A 4 -29.89 -2.76 -13.68
CA ALA A 4 -29.14 -3.35 -12.58
C ALA A 4 -27.62 -3.28 -12.77
N ALA A 5 -27.15 -3.09 -14.00
CA ALA A 5 -25.72 -2.93 -14.31
C ALA A 5 -25.22 -1.48 -14.14
N ILE A 6 -26.14 -0.51 -14.03
CA ILE A 6 -25.81 0.91 -13.86
C ILE A 6 -25.28 1.14 -12.45
N TYR A 7 -24.09 1.72 -12.32
CA TYR A 7 -23.48 1.97 -11.02
C TYR A 7 -22.59 3.21 -10.99
N HIS A 8 -22.80 4.02 -9.96
CA HIS A 8 -21.96 5.13 -9.56
C HIS A 8 -21.94 5.22 -8.03
N ARG A 9 -20.80 5.65 -7.46
CA ARG A 9 -20.69 5.93 -6.03
C ARG A 9 -19.83 7.18 -5.80
N PRO A 10 -20.36 8.23 -5.15
CA PRO A 10 -19.55 9.38 -4.75
C PRO A 10 -18.37 8.98 -3.85
N THR A 11 -17.33 9.82 -3.81
CA THR A 11 -16.14 9.66 -2.94
C THR A 11 -15.50 8.26 -3.02
N SER A 12 -15.37 7.75 -4.25
CA SER A 12 -14.82 6.43 -4.57
C SER A 12 -13.96 6.49 -5.84
N GLU A 13 -13.56 5.35 -6.39
CA GLU A 13 -12.96 5.25 -7.72
C GLU A 13 -13.85 5.79 -8.85
N PHE A 14 -15.15 6.02 -8.58
CA PHE A 14 -16.10 6.64 -9.51
C PHE A 14 -16.21 8.16 -9.38
N ALA A 15 -15.72 8.77 -8.29
CA ALA A 15 -15.79 10.20 -8.08
C ALA A 15 -14.66 10.67 -7.17
N TYR A 16 -13.64 11.27 -7.77
CA TYR A 16 -12.45 11.69 -7.04
C TYR A 16 -11.81 12.94 -7.66
N LEU A 17 -11.11 13.69 -6.79
CA LEU A 17 -10.36 14.88 -7.19
C LEU A 17 -9.02 14.44 -7.81
N TYR A 18 -8.77 14.80 -9.07
CA TYR A 18 -7.56 14.45 -9.80
C TYR A 18 -6.47 15.51 -9.64
N GLU A 19 -6.82 16.76 -9.89
CA GLU A 19 -6.03 17.96 -9.59
C GLU A 19 -6.83 18.89 -8.66
N LYS A 20 -6.21 19.94 -8.13
CA LYS A 20 -6.80 20.85 -7.14
C LYS A 20 -8.20 21.34 -7.50
N ASP A 21 -8.46 21.60 -8.77
CA ASP A 21 -9.71 22.14 -9.30
C ASP A 21 -10.43 21.18 -10.26
N THR A 22 -9.91 19.96 -10.44
CA THR A 22 -10.32 19.05 -11.51
C THR A 22 -10.84 17.73 -10.95
N LEU A 23 -12.14 17.50 -11.13
CA LEU A 23 -12.85 16.31 -10.69
C LEU A 23 -12.98 15.30 -11.83
N HIS A 24 -12.75 14.02 -11.52
CA HIS A 24 -13.08 12.91 -12.40
C HIS A 24 -14.34 12.22 -11.91
N LEU A 25 -15.30 12.03 -12.81
CA LEU A 25 -16.49 11.23 -12.58
C LEU A 25 -16.53 10.05 -13.56
N ARG A 26 -17.00 8.90 -13.06
CA ARG A 26 -17.20 7.69 -13.85
C ARG A 26 -18.60 7.15 -13.65
N LEU A 27 -19.09 6.42 -14.65
CA LEU A 27 -20.31 5.63 -14.57
C LEU A 27 -20.03 4.26 -15.18
N ARG A 28 -20.51 3.19 -14.55
CA ARG A 28 -20.52 1.84 -15.13
C ARG A 28 -21.90 1.52 -15.69
N THR A 29 -21.98 0.88 -16.84
CA THR A 29 -23.21 0.34 -17.44
C THR A 29 -22.98 -1.09 -17.93
N ALA A 30 -24.04 -1.82 -18.31
CA ALA A 30 -23.87 -3.06 -19.08
C ALA A 30 -23.16 -2.75 -20.41
N LYS A 31 -22.31 -3.68 -20.86
CA LYS A 31 -21.60 -3.56 -22.12
C LYS A 31 -22.57 -3.47 -23.29
N ASP A 32 -22.34 -2.50 -24.19
CA ASP A 32 -23.09 -2.27 -25.43
C ASP A 32 -24.61 -2.03 -25.25
N ASP A 33 -25.07 -1.78 -24.02
CA ASP A 33 -26.49 -1.52 -23.69
C ASP A 33 -26.83 -0.02 -23.71
N VAL A 34 -25.83 0.85 -23.57
CA VAL A 34 -25.98 2.31 -23.49
C VAL A 34 -25.31 2.97 -24.69
N SER A 35 -26.05 3.84 -25.38
CA SER A 35 -25.57 4.56 -26.57
C SER A 35 -24.88 5.89 -26.20
N SER A 36 -25.39 6.59 -25.19
CA SER A 36 -24.76 7.82 -24.69
C SER A 36 -25.07 8.06 -23.22
N VAL A 37 -24.17 8.79 -22.56
CA VAL A 37 -24.35 9.29 -21.20
C VAL A 37 -24.02 10.77 -21.18
N GLU A 38 -24.94 11.57 -20.64
CA GLU A 38 -24.71 12.98 -20.34
C GLU A 38 -24.69 13.17 -18.83
N LEU A 39 -23.69 13.91 -18.35
CA LEU A 39 -23.68 14.40 -17.00
C LEU A 39 -24.47 15.70 -16.96
N ILE A 40 -25.45 15.77 -16.07
CA ILE A 40 -26.15 16.99 -15.70
C ILE A 40 -25.55 17.48 -14.39
N TRP A 41 -25.12 18.75 -14.31
CA TRP A 41 -24.47 19.25 -13.11
C TRP A 41 -24.70 20.74 -12.86
N GLN A 42 -24.52 21.15 -11.61
CA GLN A 42 -24.64 22.52 -11.13
C GLN A 42 -23.94 22.72 -9.77
N ASP A 43 -23.81 23.97 -9.31
CA ASP A 43 -23.50 24.23 -7.90
C ASP A 43 -24.74 23.91 -7.03
N PRO A 44 -24.58 23.20 -5.89
CA PRO A 44 -25.71 22.78 -5.05
C PRO A 44 -26.53 23.93 -4.45
N TYR A 45 -26.05 25.18 -4.48
CA TYR A 45 -26.72 26.37 -3.97
C TYR A 45 -27.19 27.34 -5.06
N LEU A 46 -26.94 27.04 -6.34
CA LEU A 46 -27.40 27.82 -7.50
C LEU A 46 -28.43 27.06 -8.33
N VAL A 47 -29.16 26.15 -7.68
CA VAL A 47 -30.22 25.33 -8.29
C VAL A 47 -31.17 26.18 -9.13
N GLU A 48 -31.55 25.69 -10.30
CA GLU A 48 -32.47 26.32 -11.27
C GLU A 48 -31.92 27.56 -12.00
N LYS A 49 -30.77 28.10 -11.57
CA LYS A 49 -30.17 29.30 -12.19
C LYS A 49 -29.11 28.97 -13.23
N ARG A 50 -28.46 27.81 -13.13
CA ARG A 50 -27.31 27.46 -13.98
C ARG A 50 -27.03 25.96 -13.97
N GLN A 51 -27.88 25.21 -14.66
CA GLN A 51 -27.65 23.79 -14.96
C GLN A 51 -26.83 23.67 -16.24
N GLU A 52 -25.80 22.85 -16.20
CA GLU A 52 -24.92 22.58 -17.34
C GLU A 52 -24.95 21.08 -17.65
N THR A 53 -24.79 20.73 -18.93
CA THR A 53 -24.66 19.34 -19.37
C THR A 53 -23.31 19.10 -20.00
N LYS A 54 -22.81 17.86 -19.88
CA LYS A 54 -21.57 17.44 -20.53
C LYS A 54 -21.64 15.97 -20.89
N THR A 55 -21.45 15.67 -22.17
CA THR A 55 -21.37 14.30 -22.67
C THR A 55 -20.17 13.58 -22.04
N MET A 56 -20.39 12.36 -21.55
CA MET A 56 -19.34 11.48 -21.04
C MET A 56 -18.77 10.64 -22.18
N VAL A 57 -17.48 10.35 -22.10
CA VAL A 57 -16.76 9.53 -23.08
C VAL A 57 -16.75 8.09 -22.62
N LYS A 58 -17.12 7.14 -23.48
CA LYS A 58 -16.89 5.71 -23.23
C LYS A 58 -15.38 5.43 -23.31
N GLY A 59 -14.78 5.03 -22.21
CA GLY A 59 -13.33 4.85 -22.09
C GLY A 59 -12.90 3.38 -22.07
N LEU A 60 -13.25 2.68 -20.99
CA LEU A 60 -12.87 1.28 -20.75
C LEU A 60 -14.09 0.38 -20.97
N SER A 61 -13.87 -0.78 -21.59
CA SER A 61 -14.85 -1.87 -21.66
C SER A 61 -14.24 -3.14 -21.10
N THR A 62 -15.00 -3.84 -20.27
CA THR A 62 -14.68 -5.18 -19.76
C THR A 62 -15.47 -6.23 -20.55
N GLU A 63 -15.48 -7.48 -20.10
CA GLU A 63 -16.36 -8.49 -20.67
C GLU A 63 -17.84 -8.15 -20.49
N LEU A 64 -18.21 -7.55 -19.35
CA LEU A 64 -19.61 -7.36 -18.94
C LEU A 64 -20.07 -5.90 -18.90
N HIS A 65 -19.13 -4.95 -18.79
CA HIS A 65 -19.46 -3.56 -18.51
C HIS A 65 -18.71 -2.57 -19.39
N ASP A 66 -19.38 -1.47 -19.70
CA ASP A 66 -18.79 -0.25 -20.25
C ASP A 66 -18.61 0.80 -19.15
N TYR A 67 -17.53 1.57 -19.24
CA TYR A 67 -17.20 2.64 -18.32
C TYR A 67 -17.15 3.97 -19.04
N TRP A 68 -17.96 4.90 -18.56
CA TRP A 68 -18.08 6.26 -19.04
C TRP A 68 -17.28 7.18 -18.14
N PHE A 69 -16.68 8.21 -18.73
CA PHE A 69 -15.77 9.10 -18.03
C PHE A 69 -16.00 10.56 -18.41
N VAL A 70 -15.90 11.45 -17.42
CA VAL A 70 -15.90 12.89 -17.65
C VAL A 70 -14.98 13.60 -16.66
N THR A 71 -14.30 14.63 -17.15
CA THR A 71 -13.52 15.57 -16.36
C THR A 71 -14.27 16.88 -16.23
N LEU A 72 -14.33 17.44 -15.02
CA LEU A 72 -15.03 18.69 -14.72
C LEU A 72 -14.19 19.61 -13.86
N LYS A 73 -14.45 20.91 -14.00
CA LYS A 73 -14.06 21.94 -13.04
C LYS A 73 -15.33 22.60 -12.51
N ALA A 74 -15.37 22.84 -11.20
CA ALA A 74 -16.50 23.51 -10.56
C ALA A 74 -16.06 24.90 -10.06
N PRO A 75 -16.67 26.02 -10.50
CA PRO A 75 -16.22 27.37 -10.16
C PRO A 75 -16.10 27.65 -8.66
N PHE A 76 -16.97 27.03 -7.85
CA PHE A 76 -17.00 27.18 -6.39
C PHE A 76 -16.53 25.91 -5.66
N HIS A 77 -15.87 25.00 -6.37
CA HIS A 77 -15.32 23.76 -5.82
C HIS A 77 -16.34 22.81 -5.17
N ARG A 78 -17.62 22.88 -5.57
CA ARG A 78 -18.71 22.02 -5.08
C ARG A 78 -19.53 21.58 -6.26
N LEU A 79 -20.12 20.38 -6.18
CA LEU A 79 -20.85 19.82 -7.31
C LEU A 79 -22.10 19.09 -6.85
N SER A 80 -23.22 19.39 -7.50
CA SER A 80 -24.42 18.57 -7.54
C SER A 80 -24.55 18.01 -8.96
N TYR A 81 -24.71 16.70 -9.13
CA TYR A 81 -24.74 16.08 -10.46
C TYR A 81 -25.63 14.82 -10.54
N ALA A 82 -26.07 14.51 -11.75
CA ALA A 82 -26.83 13.32 -12.10
C ALA A 82 -26.43 12.86 -13.52
N PHE A 83 -26.84 11.66 -13.90
CA PHE A 83 -26.58 11.11 -15.22
C PHE A 83 -27.89 10.97 -16.00
N ALA A 84 -27.93 11.54 -17.20
CA ALA A 84 -28.92 11.19 -18.21
C ALA A 84 -28.32 10.08 -19.08
N ILE A 85 -28.95 8.92 -19.08
CA ILE A 85 -28.43 7.72 -19.74
C ILE A 85 -29.41 7.35 -20.86
N THR A 86 -28.91 7.27 -22.09
CA THR A 86 -29.70 6.85 -23.25
C THR A 86 -29.26 5.45 -23.67
N ALA A 87 -30.18 4.48 -23.64
CA ALA A 87 -29.94 3.13 -24.12
C ALA A 87 -29.83 3.06 -25.65
N THR A 88 -29.39 1.92 -26.18
CA THR A 88 -29.35 1.67 -27.62
C THR A 88 -30.74 1.65 -28.26
N ASP A 89 -31.75 1.20 -27.52
CA ASP A 89 -33.18 1.25 -27.87
C ASP A 89 -33.83 2.64 -27.69
N GLN A 90 -33.02 3.67 -27.40
CA GLN A 90 -33.43 5.06 -27.17
C GLN A 90 -34.23 5.30 -25.87
N LEU A 91 -34.37 4.30 -24.99
CA LEU A 91 -34.92 4.54 -23.66
C LEU A 91 -33.98 5.46 -22.87
N GLN A 92 -34.53 6.52 -22.27
CA GLN A 92 -33.79 7.46 -21.44
C GLN A 92 -34.16 7.33 -19.96
N VAL A 93 -33.13 7.32 -19.11
CA VAL A 93 -33.29 7.33 -17.66
C VAL A 93 -32.46 8.43 -17.03
N PHE A 94 -32.98 8.98 -15.93
CA PHE A 94 -32.27 9.84 -15.01
C PHE A 94 -31.71 8.99 -13.88
N TYR A 95 -30.41 9.11 -13.58
CA TYR A 95 -29.76 8.41 -12.48
C TYR A 95 -29.11 9.39 -11.52
N GLY A 96 -29.59 9.38 -10.28
CA GLY A 96 -29.09 10.22 -9.20
C GLY A 96 -28.94 9.45 -7.89
N ASP A 97 -28.74 10.16 -6.79
CA ASP A 97 -28.46 9.59 -5.47
C ASP A 97 -29.61 8.74 -4.91
N GLN A 98 -30.84 9.07 -5.31
CA GLN A 98 -32.06 8.34 -4.91
C GLN A 98 -32.43 7.21 -5.87
N GLY A 99 -31.59 6.92 -6.88
CA GLY A 99 -31.77 5.82 -7.80
C GLY A 99 -32.11 6.25 -9.24
N LEU A 100 -32.75 5.34 -9.96
CA LEU A 100 -33.09 5.46 -11.38
C LEU A 100 -34.56 5.85 -11.55
N PHE A 101 -34.79 6.85 -12.39
CA PHE A 101 -36.12 7.35 -12.72
C PHE A 101 -36.26 7.47 -14.25
N PRO A 102 -37.48 7.43 -14.80
CA PRO A 102 -37.71 7.83 -16.18
C PRO A 102 -37.17 9.25 -16.40
N PHE A 103 -36.56 9.52 -17.55
CA PHE A 103 -36.04 10.85 -17.83
C PHE A 103 -37.20 11.86 -18.03
N SER A 104 -37.21 12.96 -17.27
CA SER A 104 -38.14 14.09 -17.45
C SER A 104 -37.52 15.41 -16.97
N GLU A 105 -38.00 16.53 -17.51
CA GLU A 105 -37.53 17.88 -17.12
C GLU A 105 -37.85 18.21 -15.65
N GLU A 106 -38.97 17.71 -15.13
CA GLU A 106 -39.38 17.88 -13.73
C GLU A 106 -38.36 17.23 -12.77
N LEU A 107 -37.88 16.04 -13.10
CA LEU A 107 -36.88 15.34 -12.30
C LEU A 107 -35.50 16.00 -12.39
N GLN A 108 -35.15 16.60 -13.54
CA GLN A 108 -33.93 17.40 -13.65
C GLN A 108 -33.96 18.63 -12.75
N SER A 109 -35.13 19.24 -12.56
CA SER A 109 -35.31 20.40 -11.67
C SER A 109 -35.26 20.01 -10.18
N SER A 110 -35.40 18.72 -9.86
CA SER A 110 -35.44 18.20 -8.49
C SER A 110 -34.04 17.96 -7.92
N ALA A 111 -33.40 19.01 -7.43
CA ALA A 111 -32.02 18.99 -6.91
C ALA A 111 -31.73 17.94 -5.81
N ASN A 112 -32.76 17.51 -5.07
CA ASN A 112 -32.64 16.50 -4.02
C ASN A 112 -32.35 15.09 -4.57
N LEU A 113 -32.56 14.87 -5.87
CA LEU A 113 -32.27 13.59 -6.52
C LEU A 113 -30.80 13.44 -6.93
N TYR A 114 -30.02 14.52 -6.89
CA TYR A 114 -28.66 14.55 -7.45
C TYR A 114 -27.62 13.99 -6.47
N PHE A 115 -26.61 13.32 -7.01
CA PHE A 115 -25.37 13.04 -6.28
C PHE A 115 -24.67 14.35 -5.89
N ARG A 116 -23.87 14.29 -4.83
CA ARG A 116 -23.09 15.44 -4.36
C ARG A 116 -21.62 15.09 -4.23
N PHE A 117 -20.77 16.01 -4.70
CA PHE A 117 -19.37 16.09 -4.31
C PHE A 117 -19.21 17.33 -3.42
N PRO A 118 -19.12 17.15 -2.08
CA PRO A 118 -19.34 18.25 -1.15
C PRO A 118 -18.40 19.44 -1.32
N TYR A 119 -17.09 19.21 -1.46
CA TYR A 119 -16.10 20.26 -1.67
C TYR A 119 -14.78 19.70 -2.22
N PHE A 120 -14.03 20.47 -3.03
CA PHE A 120 -12.71 20.07 -3.53
C PHE A 120 -11.62 20.45 -2.51
N HIS A 121 -11.43 19.62 -1.49
CA HIS A 121 -10.37 19.80 -0.51
C HIS A 121 -9.03 19.25 -1.03
N GLU A 122 -8.05 20.12 -1.30
CA GLU A 122 -6.71 19.72 -1.78
C GLU A 122 -5.95 18.82 -0.79
N ILE A 123 -6.27 18.89 0.50
CA ILE A 123 -5.67 18.02 1.52
C ILE A 123 -6.14 16.56 1.40
N ASP A 124 -7.39 16.35 0.98
CA ASP A 124 -7.98 15.02 0.80
C ASP A 124 -7.62 14.39 -0.55
N ARG A 125 -7.07 15.19 -1.47
CA ARG A 125 -6.63 14.71 -2.78
C ARG A 125 -5.56 13.63 -2.65
N PHE A 126 -5.75 12.53 -3.36
CA PHE A 126 -4.71 11.52 -3.49
C PHE A 126 -3.51 12.09 -4.25
N LYS A 127 -2.33 11.99 -3.64
CA LYS A 127 -1.07 12.51 -4.17
C LYS A 127 -0.02 11.44 -3.99
N ALA A 128 0.30 10.73 -5.07
CA ALA A 128 1.51 9.93 -5.13
C ALA A 128 2.70 10.82 -5.54
N PRO A 129 3.92 10.54 -5.06
CA PRO A 129 5.10 11.25 -5.53
C PRO A 129 5.28 11.10 -7.04
N SER A 130 5.52 12.21 -7.76
CA SER A 130 5.59 12.21 -9.22
C SER A 130 6.73 11.35 -9.77
N TRP A 131 7.86 11.33 -9.06
CA TRP A 131 9.06 10.59 -9.45
C TRP A 131 8.80 9.09 -9.66
N VAL A 132 7.83 8.52 -8.92
CA VAL A 132 7.49 7.09 -8.99
C VAL A 132 6.96 6.69 -10.36
N LYS A 133 6.31 7.61 -11.10
CA LYS A 133 5.80 7.35 -12.45
C LYS A 133 6.91 7.11 -13.47
N GLU A 134 8.11 7.58 -13.17
CA GLU A 134 9.32 7.48 -13.99
C GLU A 134 10.30 6.44 -13.41
N THR A 135 9.91 5.75 -12.34
CA THR A 135 10.76 4.77 -11.65
C THR A 135 10.53 3.36 -12.16
N VAL A 136 11.62 2.70 -12.55
CA VAL A 136 11.70 1.26 -12.78
C VAL A 136 12.38 0.63 -11.57
N TRP A 137 11.62 -0.17 -10.81
CA TRP A 137 12.07 -0.79 -9.58
C TRP A 137 12.77 -2.13 -9.83
N TYR A 138 13.85 -2.38 -9.10
CA TYR A 138 14.51 -3.69 -9.00
C TYR A 138 14.41 -4.22 -7.57
N GLN A 139 13.71 -5.33 -7.39
CA GLN A 139 13.59 -5.97 -6.08
C GLN A 139 14.85 -6.81 -5.79
N ILE A 140 15.46 -6.59 -4.63
CA ILE A 140 16.65 -7.29 -4.19
C ILE A 140 16.30 -8.07 -2.92
N PHE A 141 16.60 -9.37 -2.94
CA PHE A 141 16.68 -10.20 -1.74
C PHE A 141 18.16 -10.26 -1.31
N PRO A 142 18.60 -9.47 -0.31
CA PRO A 142 20.03 -9.19 -0.08
C PRO A 142 20.87 -10.45 0.11
N GLU A 143 20.36 -11.41 0.87
CA GLU A 143 21.02 -12.70 1.18
C GLU A 143 21.39 -13.52 -0.06
N ARG A 144 20.84 -13.19 -1.25
CA ARG A 144 21.09 -13.91 -2.51
C ARG A 144 21.50 -13.01 -3.67
N PHE A 145 21.78 -11.74 -3.43
CA PHE A 145 22.13 -10.82 -4.51
C PHE A 145 23.62 -10.89 -4.86
N ALA A 146 24.48 -10.59 -3.89
CA ALA A 146 25.94 -10.73 -3.99
C ALA A 146 26.55 -10.77 -2.59
N ASN A 147 27.58 -11.60 -2.39
CA ASN A 147 28.42 -11.61 -1.19
C ASN A 147 29.64 -10.72 -1.44
N GLY A 148 29.64 -9.53 -0.82
CA GLY A 148 30.69 -8.53 -0.94
C GLY A 148 31.63 -8.48 0.27
N ASP A 149 31.21 -9.02 1.42
CA ASP A 149 32.00 -9.04 2.65
C ASP A 149 31.92 -10.35 3.42
N LYS A 150 32.72 -11.34 3.02
CA LYS A 150 32.82 -12.66 3.69
C LYS A 150 33.10 -12.66 5.20
N ARG A 151 33.46 -11.52 5.80
CA ARG A 151 33.70 -11.41 7.24
C ARG A 151 32.40 -11.41 8.05
N ASN A 152 31.27 -11.10 7.42
CA ASN A 152 29.95 -11.10 8.05
C ASN A 152 29.08 -12.32 7.67
N ASP A 153 29.63 -13.26 6.89
CA ASP A 153 28.92 -14.48 6.50
C ASP A 153 28.39 -15.22 7.75
N PRO A 154 27.09 -15.59 7.77
CA PRO A 154 26.53 -16.44 8.81
C PRO A 154 27.29 -17.77 8.94
N GLU A 155 27.23 -18.37 10.13
CA GLU A 155 27.72 -19.73 10.31
C GLU A 155 27.00 -20.70 9.37
N ASN A 156 27.75 -21.66 8.81
CA ASN A 156 27.27 -22.63 7.82
C ASN A 156 26.82 -22.03 6.48
N THR A 157 27.30 -20.82 6.14
CA THR A 157 27.13 -20.26 4.80
C THR A 157 27.65 -21.23 3.73
N LEU A 158 26.80 -21.53 2.77
CA LEU A 158 27.09 -22.43 1.66
C LEU A 158 27.83 -21.68 0.55
N PRO A 159 28.63 -22.38 -0.28
CA PRO A 159 29.26 -21.74 -1.44
C PRO A 159 28.20 -21.16 -2.38
N TRP A 160 28.48 -19.97 -2.91
CA TRP A 160 27.56 -19.23 -3.78
C TRP A 160 27.05 -20.07 -4.95
N GLY A 161 25.73 -20.18 -5.10
CA GLY A 161 25.11 -20.94 -6.21
C GLY A 161 25.37 -22.45 -6.18
N SER A 162 25.86 -23.00 -5.07
CA SER A 162 26.19 -24.45 -4.96
C SER A 162 24.98 -25.38 -5.08
N LYS A 163 23.77 -24.88 -4.78
CA LYS A 163 22.51 -25.63 -4.90
C LYS A 163 21.34 -24.67 -5.03
N THR A 164 20.17 -25.22 -5.39
CA THR A 164 18.90 -24.51 -5.24
C THR A 164 18.67 -24.18 -3.75
N PRO A 165 18.38 -22.92 -3.39
CA PRO A 165 18.21 -22.55 -1.99
C PRO A 165 17.01 -23.24 -1.32
N GLY A 166 17.27 -23.84 -0.16
CA GLY A 166 16.26 -24.26 0.80
C GLY A 166 15.85 -23.11 1.74
N ARG A 167 14.88 -23.41 2.62
CA ARG A 167 14.27 -22.40 3.52
C ARG A 167 15.24 -21.83 4.56
N GLN A 168 16.22 -22.63 5.00
CA GLN A 168 17.13 -22.27 6.10
C GLN A 168 18.58 -22.06 5.62
N ASP A 169 18.82 -22.10 4.31
CA ASP A 169 20.17 -21.96 3.78
C ASP A 169 20.63 -20.50 3.81
N PHE A 170 21.94 -20.30 3.97
CA PHE A 170 22.62 -19.03 3.80
C PHE A 170 23.70 -19.15 2.72
N PHE A 171 23.87 -18.09 1.93
CA PHE A 171 24.87 -17.93 0.87
C PHE A 171 25.70 -16.65 1.07
N GLY A 172 25.41 -15.86 2.11
CA GLY A 172 26.23 -14.73 2.55
C GLY A 172 26.04 -13.47 1.72
N GLY A 173 24.88 -13.30 1.08
CA GLY A 173 24.60 -12.06 0.37
C GLY A 173 24.40 -10.88 1.34
N ASP A 174 24.95 -9.72 1.00
CA ASP A 174 25.04 -8.58 1.93
C ASP A 174 24.92 -7.21 1.23
N LEU A 175 24.90 -6.12 2.01
CA LEU A 175 24.77 -4.76 1.47
C LEU A 175 26.01 -4.28 0.71
N GLN A 176 27.20 -4.79 1.07
CA GLN A 176 28.44 -4.46 0.36
C GLN A 176 28.42 -5.05 -1.06
N GLY A 177 27.90 -6.28 -1.22
CA GLY A 177 27.66 -6.89 -2.52
C GLY A 177 26.69 -6.08 -3.38
N ILE A 178 25.65 -5.48 -2.79
CA ILE A 178 24.77 -4.55 -3.53
C ILE A 178 25.57 -3.33 -4.00
N ILE A 179 26.39 -2.73 -3.13
CA ILE A 179 27.25 -1.59 -3.47
C ILE A 179 28.19 -1.92 -4.63
N ASP A 180 28.82 -3.10 -4.59
CA ASP A 180 29.83 -3.53 -5.57
C ASP A 180 29.20 -3.80 -6.96
N HIS A 181 27.89 -4.04 -7.01
CA HIS A 181 27.14 -4.32 -8.22
C HIS A 181 26.19 -3.17 -8.62
N LEU A 182 26.35 -1.97 -8.07
CA LEU A 182 25.52 -0.82 -8.47
C LEU A 182 25.70 -0.44 -9.95
N ASP A 183 26.92 -0.54 -10.49
CA ASP A 183 27.19 -0.22 -11.90
C ASP A 183 26.36 -1.10 -12.84
N TYR A 184 26.13 -2.37 -12.48
CA TYR A 184 25.23 -3.26 -13.21
C TYR A 184 23.78 -2.77 -13.19
N LEU A 185 23.28 -2.29 -12.05
CA LEU A 185 21.91 -1.75 -11.94
C LEU A 185 21.75 -0.46 -12.75
N VAL A 186 22.78 0.38 -12.77
CA VAL A 186 22.82 1.60 -13.58
C VAL A 186 22.81 1.27 -15.08
N ASP A 187 23.65 0.33 -15.52
CA ASP A 187 23.70 -0.12 -16.92
C ASP A 187 22.37 -0.73 -17.38
N LEU A 188 21.71 -1.48 -16.50
CA LEU A 188 20.36 -2.02 -16.73
C LEU A 188 19.28 -0.93 -16.88
N GLY A 189 19.55 0.31 -16.45
CA GLY A 189 18.62 1.43 -16.50
C GLY A 189 17.66 1.52 -15.31
N ILE A 190 17.99 0.87 -14.19
CA ILE A 190 17.18 0.92 -12.97
C ILE A 190 17.43 2.23 -12.23
N ASN A 191 16.36 2.85 -11.73
CA ASN A 191 16.41 4.09 -10.94
C ASN A 191 15.63 3.97 -9.61
N GLY A 192 15.31 2.75 -9.18
CA GLY A 192 14.80 2.44 -7.84
C GLY A 192 15.12 1.01 -7.43
N ILE A 193 15.58 0.82 -6.19
CA ILE A 193 15.75 -0.50 -5.58
C ILE A 193 14.77 -0.70 -4.43
N TYR A 194 14.20 -1.89 -4.34
CA TYR A 194 13.40 -2.33 -3.21
C TYR A 194 14.11 -3.49 -2.52
N LEU A 195 14.55 -3.26 -1.29
CA LEU A 195 15.18 -4.27 -0.47
C LEU A 195 14.12 -5.03 0.33
N CYS A 196 14.09 -6.36 0.20
CA CYS A 196 13.47 -7.24 1.20
C CYS A 196 14.06 -6.93 2.61
N PRO A 197 13.44 -7.39 3.71
CA PRO A 197 13.81 -6.96 5.06
C PRO A 197 15.31 -7.08 5.34
N ILE A 198 15.89 -6.00 5.88
CA ILE A 198 17.33 -5.89 6.21
C ILE A 198 17.61 -5.70 7.70
N PHE A 199 16.55 -5.63 8.51
CA PHE A 199 16.69 -5.46 9.94
C PHE A 199 17.07 -6.76 10.60
N LYS A 200 17.69 -6.64 11.78
CA LYS A 200 18.21 -7.77 12.53
C LYS A 200 17.13 -8.83 12.75
N ALA A 201 17.42 -10.05 12.31
CA ALA A 201 16.59 -11.24 12.46
C ALA A 201 17.45 -12.50 12.31
N TYR A 202 16.96 -13.67 12.72
CA TYR A 202 17.78 -14.88 12.68
C TYR A 202 17.62 -15.66 11.38
N SER A 203 16.48 -15.58 10.70
CA SER A 203 16.25 -16.29 9.44
C SER A 203 17.01 -15.67 8.27
N ASN A 204 17.07 -16.35 7.11
CA ASN A 204 17.61 -15.75 5.89
C ASN A 204 16.72 -14.65 5.29
N HIS A 205 15.41 -14.69 5.54
CA HIS A 205 14.42 -13.78 4.94
C HIS A 205 14.11 -12.56 5.79
N LYS A 206 14.46 -12.59 7.08
CA LYS A 206 14.43 -11.46 8.03
C LYS A 206 13.05 -10.85 8.30
N TYR A 207 11.97 -11.64 8.15
CA TYR A 207 10.59 -11.17 8.46
C TYR A 207 10.28 -11.31 9.96
N ASP A 208 10.94 -12.24 10.62
CA ASP A 208 11.07 -12.49 12.06
C ASP A 208 11.94 -11.44 12.77
N THR A 209 11.58 -10.15 12.64
CA THR A 209 12.40 -9.02 13.10
C THR A 209 12.66 -9.06 14.61
N ILE A 210 13.94 -9.04 15.00
CA ILE A 210 14.42 -8.94 16.39
C ILE A 210 14.55 -7.48 16.82
N ASP A 211 15.11 -6.62 15.95
CA ASP A 211 15.27 -5.19 16.22
C ASP A 211 15.11 -4.37 14.92
N TYR A 212 14.05 -3.57 14.84
CA TYR A 212 13.73 -2.75 13.67
C TYR A 212 14.66 -1.54 13.46
N LYS A 213 15.50 -1.17 14.44
CA LYS A 213 16.41 -0.03 14.35
C LYS A 213 17.88 -0.45 14.15
N GLN A 214 18.13 -1.74 13.96
CA GLN A 214 19.46 -2.30 13.74
C GLN A 214 19.53 -3.02 12.38
N ILE A 215 20.54 -2.72 11.56
CA ILE A 215 20.84 -3.53 10.37
C ILE A 215 21.28 -4.92 10.81
N ASP A 216 20.83 -5.95 10.10
CA ASP A 216 21.27 -7.30 10.40
C ASP A 216 22.79 -7.43 10.26
N PRO A 217 23.51 -7.96 11.27
CA PRO A 217 24.96 -8.10 11.20
C PRO A 217 25.46 -8.90 10.00
N ALA A 218 24.68 -9.86 9.49
CA ALA A 218 25.04 -10.63 8.30
C ALA A 218 24.93 -9.82 7.00
N PHE A 219 24.24 -8.68 7.02
CA PHE A 219 24.13 -7.77 5.89
C PHE A 219 25.08 -6.58 5.99
N GLY A 220 25.61 -6.29 7.18
CA GLY A 220 26.55 -5.21 7.44
C GLY A 220 26.19 -4.42 8.69
N ASP A 221 26.32 -3.09 8.60
CA ASP A 221 25.95 -2.16 9.67
C ASP A 221 25.29 -0.91 9.09
N GLU A 222 24.91 0.02 9.97
CA GLU A 222 24.31 1.29 9.60
C GLU A 222 25.24 2.14 8.70
N LYS A 223 26.57 2.02 8.84
CA LYS A 223 27.53 2.78 8.02
C LYS A 223 27.57 2.24 6.60
N VAL A 224 27.54 0.92 6.43
CA VAL A 224 27.44 0.29 5.11
C VAL A 224 26.11 0.64 4.46
N PHE A 225 25.00 0.59 5.21
CA PHE A 225 23.70 0.98 4.68
C PHE A 225 23.65 2.46 4.25
N LYS A 226 24.19 3.37 5.07
CA LYS A 226 24.30 4.79 4.69
C LYS A 226 25.09 4.97 3.39
N ARG A 227 26.24 4.30 3.25
CA ARG A 227 27.04 4.32 2.02
C ARG A 227 26.28 3.79 0.81
N LEU A 228 25.48 2.74 0.98
CA LEU A 228 24.62 2.20 -0.08
C LEU A 228 23.63 3.27 -0.54
N VAL A 229 22.90 3.91 0.39
CA VAL A 229 21.93 4.95 0.04
C VAL A 229 22.60 6.13 -0.66
N GLU A 230 23.72 6.61 -0.14
CA GLU A 230 24.49 7.71 -0.75
C GLU A 230 24.92 7.37 -2.19
N LYS A 231 25.42 6.16 -2.43
CA LYS A 231 25.81 5.72 -3.78
C LYS A 231 24.62 5.51 -4.71
N CYS A 232 23.50 4.99 -4.22
CA CYS A 232 22.26 4.91 -4.98
C CYS A 232 21.83 6.30 -5.44
N HIS A 233 21.75 7.26 -4.52
CA HIS A 233 21.34 8.63 -4.84
C HIS A 233 22.28 9.34 -5.80
N GLN A 234 23.59 9.14 -5.68
CA GLN A 234 24.59 9.66 -6.64
C GLN A 234 24.33 9.17 -8.07
N ASN A 235 23.74 7.99 -8.22
CA ASN A 235 23.38 7.39 -9.51
C ASN A 235 21.90 7.57 -9.86
N GLY A 236 21.16 8.41 -9.14
CA GLY A 236 19.73 8.65 -9.39
C GLY A 236 18.83 7.48 -9.01
N ILE A 237 19.31 6.52 -8.22
CA ILE A 237 18.58 5.34 -7.76
C ILE A 237 17.91 5.63 -6.42
N LYS A 238 16.59 5.41 -6.34
CA LYS A 238 15.78 5.53 -5.11
C LYS A 238 15.85 4.27 -4.26
N VAL A 239 15.77 4.40 -2.93
CA VAL A 239 15.86 3.26 -2.00
C VAL A 239 14.55 3.07 -1.24
N MET A 240 13.96 1.87 -1.39
CA MET A 240 12.78 1.42 -0.65
C MET A 240 13.15 0.29 0.31
N LEU A 241 12.73 0.40 1.57
CA LEU A 241 12.89 -0.64 2.60
C LEU A 241 11.58 -1.37 2.87
N ASP A 242 11.66 -2.62 3.32
CA ASP A 242 10.52 -3.40 3.80
C ASP A 242 10.23 -3.13 5.29
N ALA A 243 8.98 -2.80 5.61
CA ALA A 243 8.49 -2.55 6.96
C ALA A 243 7.56 -3.70 7.40
N VAL A 244 8.08 -4.54 8.30
CA VAL A 244 7.36 -5.70 8.85
C VAL A 244 6.61 -5.31 10.12
N PHE A 245 5.59 -4.46 9.98
CA PHE A 245 4.89 -3.84 11.12
C PHE A 245 3.65 -4.60 11.60
N ASN A 246 3.29 -5.70 10.93
CA ASN A 246 2.19 -6.57 11.35
C ASN A 246 2.57 -7.47 12.54
N HIS A 247 3.81 -7.93 12.57
CA HIS A 247 4.31 -8.93 13.50
C HIS A 247 5.77 -8.65 13.81
N MET A 248 6.25 -9.19 14.94
CA MET A 248 7.65 -9.13 15.39
C MET A 248 8.19 -10.56 15.49
N GLY A 249 9.50 -10.76 15.41
CA GLY A 249 10.11 -12.07 15.62
C GLY A 249 10.01 -12.54 17.08
N ASP A 250 9.91 -13.85 17.28
CA ASP A 250 9.86 -14.47 18.59
C ASP A 250 11.16 -14.29 19.41
N GLN A 251 12.30 -14.06 18.75
CA GLN A 251 13.56 -13.74 19.44
C GLN A 251 13.69 -12.26 19.85
N SER A 252 12.65 -11.44 19.64
CA SER A 252 12.65 -10.04 20.06
C SER A 252 12.68 -9.88 21.59
N PRO A 253 13.36 -8.85 22.14
CA PRO A 253 13.38 -8.60 23.57
C PRO A 253 11.97 -8.43 24.20
N GLN A 254 11.04 -7.85 23.44
CA GLN A 254 9.66 -7.61 23.87
C GLN A 254 8.91 -8.93 24.03
N TRP A 255 8.99 -9.83 23.04
CA TRP A 255 8.35 -11.15 23.14
C TRP A 255 9.00 -12.02 24.19
N GLN A 256 10.34 -12.02 24.29
CA GLN A 256 11.07 -12.77 25.32
C GLN A 256 10.70 -12.32 26.75
N ASP A 257 10.47 -11.02 26.97
CA ASP A 257 9.98 -10.52 28.27
C ASP A 257 8.56 -11.01 28.59
N VAL A 258 7.69 -11.10 27.58
CA VAL A 258 6.34 -11.69 27.71
C VAL A 258 6.43 -13.18 28.05
N LEU A 259 7.30 -13.96 27.39
CA LEU A 259 7.49 -15.37 27.72
C LEU A 259 8.01 -15.57 29.15
N ALA A 260 8.89 -14.68 29.62
CA ALA A 260 9.49 -14.77 30.95
C ALA A 260 8.53 -14.33 32.09
N LYS A 261 7.70 -13.31 31.86
CA LYS A 261 6.87 -12.68 32.92
C LYS A 261 5.36 -12.87 32.71
N GLY A 262 4.96 -13.43 31.59
CA GLY A 262 3.56 -13.59 31.21
C GLY A 262 2.80 -12.25 31.30
N LYS A 263 1.66 -12.27 31.99
CA LYS A 263 0.78 -11.11 32.15
C LYS A 263 1.42 -9.94 32.91
N GLU A 264 2.48 -10.18 33.68
CA GLU A 264 3.20 -9.14 34.41
C GLU A 264 4.23 -8.41 33.54
N SER A 265 4.47 -8.88 32.31
CA SER A 265 5.30 -8.16 31.34
C SER A 265 4.65 -6.82 31.00
N LYS A 266 5.47 -5.75 30.98
CA LYS A 266 5.04 -4.45 30.45
C LYS A 266 4.71 -4.49 28.95
N TYR A 267 5.14 -5.54 28.24
CA TYR A 267 4.87 -5.78 26.83
C TYR A 267 3.70 -6.74 26.59
N ALA A 268 3.00 -7.22 27.63
CA ALA A 268 1.88 -8.15 27.47
C ALA A 268 0.82 -7.62 26.48
N ASP A 269 0.49 -6.34 26.56
CA ASP A 269 -0.49 -5.67 25.69
C ASP A 269 0.08 -5.22 24.33
N TRP A 270 1.36 -5.49 24.05
CA TRP A 270 1.95 -5.26 22.72
C TRP A 270 1.53 -6.33 21.71
N PHE A 271 0.99 -7.45 22.18
CA PHE A 271 0.62 -8.60 21.37
C PHE A 271 -0.82 -9.03 21.64
N HIS A 272 -1.39 -9.84 20.75
CA HIS A 272 -2.72 -10.42 20.91
C HIS A 272 -2.62 -11.79 21.59
N ILE A 273 -2.65 -11.83 22.92
CA ILE A 273 -2.51 -13.06 23.73
C ILE A 273 -3.86 -13.42 24.35
N HIS A 274 -4.29 -14.66 24.17
CA HIS A 274 -5.55 -15.19 24.67
C HIS A 274 -5.39 -15.91 26.01
N GLU A 275 -4.27 -16.59 26.24
CA GLU A 275 -3.97 -17.30 27.49
C GLU A 275 -2.47 -17.21 27.84
N PHE A 276 -2.19 -17.03 29.15
CA PHE A 276 -0.85 -16.99 29.70
C PHE A 276 -0.54 -18.28 30.49
N PRO A 277 0.67 -18.86 30.37
CA PRO A 277 1.76 -18.40 29.48
C PRO A 277 1.45 -18.65 28.00
N PRO A 278 1.98 -17.82 27.08
CA PRO A 278 1.85 -18.09 25.64
C PRO A 278 2.40 -19.47 25.31
N SER A 279 1.63 -20.26 24.58
CA SER A 279 1.99 -21.64 24.22
C SER A 279 1.47 -22.01 22.84
N PHE A 280 2.04 -23.07 22.28
CA PHE A 280 1.66 -23.65 21.01
C PHE A 280 2.09 -25.12 20.95
N LYS A 281 1.51 -25.89 20.03
CA LYS A 281 1.97 -27.24 19.65
C LYS A 281 2.66 -27.18 18.30
N ALA A 282 3.94 -27.54 18.27
CA ALA A 282 4.72 -27.57 17.03
C ALA A 282 4.16 -28.59 16.03
N SER A 283 4.27 -28.28 14.73
CA SER A 283 4.04 -29.24 13.65
C SER A 283 5.38 -29.77 13.10
N ASP A 284 5.31 -30.68 12.12
CA ASP A 284 6.50 -31.14 11.37
C ASP A 284 7.11 -30.02 10.51
N ASN A 285 6.34 -28.97 10.18
CA ASN A 285 6.82 -27.78 9.52
C ASN A 285 7.14 -26.71 10.57
N PHE A 286 8.40 -26.27 10.64
CA PHE A 286 8.86 -25.23 11.56
C PHE A 286 8.04 -23.93 11.47
N GLU A 287 7.50 -23.61 10.30
CA GLU A 287 6.68 -22.41 10.07
C GLU A 287 5.21 -22.58 10.46
N GLU A 288 4.81 -23.72 11.02
CA GLU A 288 3.42 -24.02 11.36
C GLU A 288 3.29 -24.62 12.76
N ALA A 289 2.32 -24.10 13.50
CA ALA A 289 1.92 -24.61 14.81
C ALA A 289 0.40 -24.64 14.97
N TYR A 290 -0.06 -25.41 15.95
CA TYR A 290 -1.47 -25.59 16.31
C TYR A 290 -1.69 -25.21 17.78
N ASP A 291 -2.96 -25.08 18.17
CA ASP A 291 -3.37 -24.78 19.55
C ASP A 291 -2.62 -23.57 20.16
N MET A 292 -2.38 -22.53 19.34
CA MET A 292 -1.68 -21.32 19.78
C MET A 292 -2.57 -20.49 20.70
N THR A 293 -2.00 -20.00 21.80
CA THR A 293 -2.71 -19.11 22.73
C THR A 293 -2.49 -17.62 22.46
N TYR A 294 -2.01 -17.27 21.26
CA TYR A 294 -1.74 -15.91 20.81
C TYR A 294 -1.83 -15.84 19.27
N GLU A 295 -2.09 -14.64 18.73
CA GLU A 295 -2.18 -14.43 17.29
C GLU A 295 -0.80 -14.23 16.66
N THR A 296 -0.63 -14.74 15.45
CA THR A 296 0.63 -14.68 14.69
C THR A 296 0.37 -14.28 13.24
N PHE A 297 1.45 -14.07 12.46
CA PHE A 297 1.32 -14.11 11.01
C PHE A 297 1.01 -15.54 10.56
N ALA A 298 -0.07 -15.71 9.78
CA ALA A 298 -0.56 -17.02 9.36
C ALA A 298 -0.69 -17.99 10.56
N PHE A 299 0.12 -19.05 10.58
CA PHE A 299 0.19 -20.01 11.68
C PHE A 299 1.62 -20.25 12.18
N THR A 300 2.55 -19.32 11.91
CA THR A 300 3.94 -19.47 12.36
C THR A 300 4.09 -18.99 13.80
N PRO A 301 4.53 -19.85 14.75
CA PRO A 301 4.70 -19.45 16.15
C PRO A 301 5.86 -18.44 16.33
N HIS A 302 6.67 -18.25 15.30
CA HIS A 302 7.87 -17.41 15.33
C HIS A 302 7.62 -15.94 14.98
N MET A 303 6.37 -15.59 14.63
CA MET A 303 5.99 -14.23 14.21
C MET A 303 4.73 -13.74 14.96
N PRO A 304 4.80 -13.51 16.29
CA PRO A 304 3.70 -12.95 17.07
C PRO A 304 3.19 -11.62 16.51
N LYS A 305 1.87 -11.51 16.34
CA LYS A 305 1.19 -10.34 15.79
C LYS A 305 1.24 -9.18 16.77
N LEU A 306 1.66 -8.02 16.29
CA LEU A 306 1.68 -6.78 17.07
C LEU A 306 0.28 -6.18 17.18
N ASN A 307 -0.05 -5.71 18.38
CA ASN A 307 -1.26 -4.94 18.65
C ASN A 307 -1.06 -3.49 18.24
N THR A 308 -1.28 -3.18 16.96
CA THR A 308 -1.12 -1.82 16.42
C THR A 308 -2.19 -0.83 16.90
N ALA A 309 -3.16 -1.26 17.73
CA ALA A 309 -4.05 -0.35 18.46
C ALA A 309 -3.43 0.17 19.77
N ASN A 310 -2.42 -0.54 20.33
CA ASN A 310 -1.70 -0.11 21.52
C ASN A 310 -0.84 1.13 21.21
N SER A 311 -0.99 2.19 22.00
CA SER A 311 -0.28 3.46 21.76
C SER A 311 1.24 3.36 21.86
N GLU A 312 1.78 2.48 22.71
CA GLU A 312 3.24 2.27 22.81
C GLU A 312 3.78 1.58 21.56
N VAL A 313 3.07 0.56 21.06
CA VAL A 313 3.40 -0.12 19.79
C VAL A 313 3.34 0.88 18.64
N GLN A 314 2.27 1.69 18.57
CA GLN A 314 2.16 2.74 17.55
C GLN A 314 3.36 3.69 17.59
N ASN A 315 3.69 4.22 18.76
CA ASN A 315 4.81 5.15 18.91
C ASN A 315 6.14 4.49 18.50
N TYR A 316 6.40 3.26 18.95
CA TYR A 316 7.62 2.52 18.61
C TYR A 316 7.78 2.31 17.09
N LEU A 317 6.72 1.88 16.39
CA LEU A 317 6.76 1.65 14.94
C LEU A 317 6.83 2.95 14.15
N LEU A 318 6.11 4.01 14.57
CA LEU A 318 6.18 5.33 13.94
C LEU A 318 7.55 5.97 14.09
N GLU A 319 8.16 5.88 15.28
CA GLU A 319 9.54 6.33 15.50
C GLU A 319 10.54 5.54 14.67
N THR A 320 10.33 4.24 14.50
CA THR A 320 11.16 3.40 13.62
C THR A 320 11.06 3.87 12.17
N ALA A 321 9.83 4.09 11.68
CA ALA A 321 9.61 4.60 10.33
C ALA A 321 10.33 5.94 10.10
N LYS A 322 10.20 6.86 11.06
CA LYS A 322 10.84 8.17 11.06
C LYS A 322 12.37 8.07 11.12
N TYR A 323 12.90 7.19 11.97
CA TYR A 323 14.33 7.00 12.19
C TYR A 323 15.06 6.73 10.87
N TRP A 324 14.59 5.76 10.08
CA TRP A 324 15.24 5.40 8.82
C TRP A 324 15.13 6.49 7.75
N ILE A 325 14.02 7.23 7.72
CA ILE A 325 13.84 8.37 6.82
C ILE A 325 14.83 9.49 7.18
N GLU A 326 14.91 9.88 8.45
CA GLU A 326 15.70 11.04 8.87
C GLU A 326 17.20 10.76 8.92
N HIS A 327 17.62 9.54 9.28
CA HIS A 327 19.04 9.23 9.49
C HIS A 327 19.73 8.69 8.23
N PHE A 328 18.98 8.04 7.33
CA PHE A 328 19.54 7.37 6.15
C PHE A 328 18.93 7.83 4.83
N ASP A 329 18.00 8.78 4.85
CA ASP A 329 17.40 9.39 3.66
C ASP A 329 16.75 8.38 2.68
N ILE A 330 16.17 7.29 3.20
CA ILE A 330 15.40 6.37 2.36
C ILE A 330 14.25 7.11 1.63
N ASP A 331 13.81 6.59 0.50
CA ASP A 331 12.82 7.25 -0.36
C ASP A 331 11.42 6.64 -0.25
N ALA A 332 11.35 5.39 0.21
CA ALA A 332 10.08 4.70 0.33
C ALA A 332 10.05 3.58 1.38
N TRP A 333 8.84 3.29 1.85
CA TRP A 333 8.52 2.09 2.64
C TRP A 333 7.63 1.14 1.84
N ARG A 334 8.02 -0.13 1.73
CA ARG A 334 7.14 -1.23 1.36
C ARG A 334 6.57 -1.83 2.64
N LEU A 335 5.25 -1.92 2.75
CA LEU A 335 4.55 -2.34 3.96
C LEU A 335 4.14 -3.81 3.83
N ASP A 336 4.76 -4.68 4.62
CA ASP A 336 4.42 -6.11 4.66
C ASP A 336 3.06 -6.34 5.34
N VAL A 337 2.27 -7.25 4.76
CA VAL A 337 0.96 -7.70 5.29
C VAL A 337 0.08 -6.50 5.73
N ALA A 338 0.13 -5.41 4.97
CA ALA A 338 -0.46 -4.14 5.37
C ALA A 338 -2.00 -4.18 5.50
N ASN A 339 -2.64 -5.17 4.89
CA ASN A 339 -4.08 -5.41 4.97
C ASN A 339 -4.54 -5.94 6.33
N GLU A 340 -3.64 -6.44 7.19
CA GLU A 340 -3.98 -6.95 8.54
C GLU A 340 -3.59 -5.97 9.66
N VAL A 341 -3.05 -4.81 9.30
CA VAL A 341 -2.77 -3.71 10.22
C VAL A 341 -3.88 -2.67 10.09
N ASP A 342 -4.33 -2.13 11.22
CA ASP A 342 -5.50 -1.26 11.27
C ASP A 342 -5.30 0.06 10.50
N HIS A 343 -6.40 0.57 9.92
CA HIS A 343 -6.37 1.80 9.13
C HIS A 343 -6.04 3.06 9.95
N SER A 344 -6.26 3.04 11.27
CA SER A 344 -5.95 4.18 12.15
C SER A 344 -4.45 4.39 12.23
N PHE A 345 -3.70 3.31 12.47
CA PHE A 345 -2.24 3.30 12.44
C PHE A 345 -1.72 3.78 11.09
N TRP A 346 -2.25 3.27 9.97
CA TRP A 346 -1.77 3.68 8.65
C TRP A 346 -1.98 5.16 8.32
N LYS A 347 -3.03 5.80 8.85
CA LYS A 347 -3.22 7.25 8.71
C LYS A 347 -2.14 8.04 9.47
N LYS A 348 -1.82 7.62 10.70
CA LYS A 348 -0.72 8.21 11.48
C LYS A 348 0.64 7.98 10.83
N PHE A 349 0.90 6.77 10.35
CA PHE A 349 2.12 6.40 9.63
C PHE A 349 2.34 7.30 8.41
N ARG A 350 1.28 7.53 7.61
CA ARG A 350 1.35 8.45 6.48
C ARG A 350 1.75 9.86 6.92
N GLN A 351 1.10 10.39 7.96
CA GLN A 351 1.41 11.73 8.47
C GLN A 351 2.88 11.85 8.89
N VAL A 352 3.38 10.88 9.65
CA VAL A 352 4.79 10.85 10.08
C VAL A 352 5.75 10.80 8.89
N CYS A 353 5.47 9.97 7.88
CA CYS A 353 6.32 9.90 6.68
C CYS A 353 6.29 11.21 5.87
N ASP A 354 5.11 11.79 5.65
CA ASP A 354 4.93 13.04 4.89
C ASP A 354 5.59 14.24 5.61
N GLU A 355 5.57 14.24 6.95
CA GLU A 355 6.26 15.24 7.80
C GLU A 355 7.78 15.06 7.78
N SER A 356 8.27 13.81 7.75
CA SER A 356 9.71 13.50 7.77
C SER A 356 10.38 13.80 6.43
N LYS A 357 9.73 13.47 5.31
CA LYS A 357 10.27 13.72 3.96
C LYS A 357 9.13 14.02 2.98
N LYS A 358 9.12 15.23 2.42
CA LYS A 358 8.15 15.60 1.39
C LYS A 358 8.26 14.65 0.21
N ARG A 359 7.11 14.18 -0.30
CA ARG A 359 7.05 13.27 -1.47
C ARG A 359 7.68 11.89 -1.21
N PHE A 360 7.62 11.41 0.04
CA PHE A 360 7.93 10.04 0.40
C PHE A 360 6.90 9.07 -0.18
N LEU A 361 7.34 7.91 -0.68
CA LEU A 361 6.43 6.86 -1.17
C LEU A 361 6.20 5.81 -0.07
N TYR A 362 4.96 5.35 0.08
CA TYR A 362 4.68 4.11 0.79
C TYR A 362 3.85 3.18 -0.10
N PHE A 363 4.27 1.92 -0.21
CA PHE A 363 3.69 0.90 -1.06
C PHE A 363 3.17 -0.25 -0.20
N ARG A 364 1.91 -0.67 -0.38
CA ARG A 364 1.30 -1.72 0.45
C ARG A 364 1.32 -3.06 -0.27
N ARG A 365 1.74 -4.11 0.42
CA ARG A 365 1.39 -5.47 0.04
C ARG A 365 -0.06 -5.73 0.47
N SER A 366 -0.96 -5.97 -0.48
CA SER A 366 -2.34 -6.41 -0.22
C SER A 366 -2.72 -7.48 -1.23
N LEU A 367 -2.83 -8.73 -0.79
CA LEU A 367 -3.19 -9.87 -1.64
C LEU A 367 -4.62 -9.79 -2.21
N ALA A 368 -5.51 -9.02 -1.56
CA ALA A 368 -6.89 -8.82 -2.01
C ALA A 368 -7.02 -7.99 -3.30
N PHE A 369 -5.96 -7.27 -3.70
CA PHE A 369 -5.93 -6.43 -4.91
C PHE A 369 -4.62 -6.56 -5.71
N ILE A 370 -3.92 -7.71 -5.64
CA ILE A 370 -2.84 -8.02 -6.61
C ILE A 370 -3.49 -8.51 -7.90
N SER A 371 -4.08 -7.58 -8.64
CA SER A 371 -4.51 -7.80 -10.03
C SER A 371 -4.36 -6.52 -10.86
N SER A 372 -3.17 -5.91 -10.84
CA SER A 372 -2.67 -5.05 -11.95
C SER A 372 -1.29 -4.47 -11.66
N LEU A 373 -0.27 -5.32 -11.62
CA LEU A 373 1.06 -4.95 -12.11
C LEU A 373 1.78 -6.22 -12.57
N VAL A 374 1.25 -6.84 -13.64
CA VAL A 374 2.01 -7.78 -14.45
C VAL A 374 2.29 -7.05 -15.75
N ILE A 375 3.51 -6.52 -15.87
CA ILE A 375 4.08 -6.21 -17.18
C ILE A 375 4.29 -7.58 -17.83
N ARG A 376 3.32 -8.02 -18.63
CA ARG A 376 3.59 -9.07 -19.61
C ARG A 376 4.49 -8.43 -20.68
N GLY A 377 5.68 -8.99 -20.84
CA GLY A 377 6.48 -8.79 -22.05
C GLY A 377 5.78 -9.33 -23.29
#